data_AF-A0A3N5QNE0-F1
#
_entry.id   AF-A0A3N5QNE0-F1
#
_cell.length_a   1.000
_cell.length_b   1.000
_cell.length_c   1.000
_cell.angle_alpha   90.00
_cell.angle_beta   90.00
_cell.angle_gamma   90.00
#
_symmetry.space_group_name_H-M   'P 1'
#
loop_
_entity.id
_entity.type
_entity.pdbx_description
1 polymer ?
#
loop_
_entity_poly.entity_id
_entity_poly.type
_entity_poly.pdbx_seq_one_letter_code
_entity_poly.pdbx_strand_id
1 'polypeptide(L)' 'LKPIIVQAPCLGCHGAVENIGPDVKLILNNKYPDDKATGYQMDDLRGAVSIQKTL' A
#
# COMPACT_ATOMS: atom_id res chain seq x y z
N LEU A 1 4.60 -5.26 -18.08
CA LEU A 1 3.92 -5.04 -16.77
C LEU A 1 4.35 -6.15 -15.84
N LYS A 2 4.76 -5.83 -14.60
CA LYS A 2 5.11 -6.82 -13.56
C LYS A 2 4.29 -6.56 -12.31
N PRO A 3 3.50 -7.51 -11.79
CA PRO A 3 2.66 -7.29 -10.62
C PRO A 3 3.49 -7.11 -9.34
N ILE A 4 2.92 -6.40 -8.38
CA ILE A 4 3.39 -6.25 -7.02
C ILE A 4 2.35 -6.95 -6.13
N ILE A 5 2.78 -8.01 -5.46
CA ILE A 5 1.94 -8.80 -4.55
C ILE A 5 2.25 -8.40 -3.12
N VAL A 6 1.22 -8.21 -2.31
CA VAL A 6 1.34 -7.83 -0.90
C VAL A 6 2.02 -8.95 -0.12
N GLN A 7 3.02 -8.60 0.67
CA GLN A 7 3.77 -9.51 1.53
C GLN A 7 3.63 -9.09 3.00
N ALA A 8 4.04 -9.93 3.94
CA ALA A 8 3.83 -9.69 5.38
C ALA A 8 4.30 -8.30 5.86
N PRO A 9 5.49 -7.79 5.45
CA PRO A 9 5.95 -6.47 5.88
C PRO A 9 5.08 -5.32 5.36
N CYS A 10 4.42 -5.50 4.22
CA CYS A 10 3.56 -4.47 3.61
C CYS A 10 2.36 -4.15 4.52
N LEU A 11 1.84 -5.15 5.23
CA LEU A 11 0.64 -5.04 6.05
C LEU A 11 0.81 -4.14 7.28
N GLY A 12 2.06 -3.82 7.68
CA GLY A 12 2.31 -2.89 8.78
C GLY A 12 1.81 -1.47 8.51
N CYS A 13 1.76 -1.05 7.24
CA CYS A 13 1.29 0.28 6.84
C CYS A 13 0.11 0.23 5.86
N HIS A 14 -0.03 -0.85 5.09
CA HIS A 14 -1.04 -0.98 4.04
C HIS A 14 -2.12 -2.02 4.38
N GLY A 15 -2.06 -2.66 5.56
CA GLY A 15 -3.03 -3.66 6.00
C GLY A 15 -4.37 -3.05 6.44
N ALA A 16 -5.17 -3.86 7.14
CA ALA A 16 -6.42 -3.40 7.74
C ALA A 16 -6.17 -2.18 8.64
N VAL A 17 -7.03 -1.17 8.54
CA VAL A 17 -6.81 0.13 9.19
C VAL A 17 -6.63 -0.06 10.69
N GLU A 18 -7.45 -0.89 11.32
CA GLU A 18 -7.36 -1.28 12.72
C GLU A 18 -5.97 -1.78 13.14
N ASN A 19 -5.24 -2.46 12.25
CA ASN A 19 -3.94 -3.08 12.53
C ASN A 19 -2.72 -2.17 12.28
N ILE A 20 -2.93 -1.01 11.65
CA ILE A 20 -1.86 -0.02 11.45
C ILE A 20 -1.59 0.70 12.78
N GLY A 21 -0.32 0.82 13.15
CA GLY A 21 0.10 1.49 14.38
C GLY A 21 -0.32 2.97 14.45
N PRO A 22 -0.58 3.52 15.65
CA PRO A 22 -1.12 4.87 15.82
C PRO A 22 -0.21 5.96 15.22
N ASP A 23 1.11 5.85 15.39
CA ASP A 23 2.06 6.81 14.84
C ASP A 23 2.04 6.82 13.30
N VAL A 24 1.93 5.63 12.69
CA VAL A 24 1.83 5.49 11.24
C VAL A 24 0.52 6.05 10.74
N LYS A 25 -0.61 5.75 11.39
CA LYS A 25 -1.93 6.33 11.07
C LYS A 25 -1.90 7.85 11.09
N LEU A 26 -1.30 8.45 12.12
CA LEU A 26 -1.18 9.90 12.23
C LEU A 26 -0.41 10.49 11.05
N ILE A 27 0.72 9.89 10.68
CA ILE A 27 1.52 10.34 9.54
C ILE A 27 0.77 10.17 8.23
N LEU A 28 0.10 9.02 8.01
CA LEU A 28 -0.68 8.75 6.82
C LEU A 28 -1.82 9.76 6.66
N ASN A 29 -2.63 9.97 7.70
CA ASN A 29 -3.74 10.92 7.66
C ASN A 29 -3.30 12.37 7.42
N ASN A 30 -2.14 12.76 7.97
CA ASN A 30 -1.62 14.12 7.81
C ASN A 30 -0.96 14.36 6.45
N LYS A 31 -0.21 13.38 5.93
CA LYS A 31 0.57 13.56 4.68
C LYS A 31 -0.16 13.06 3.44
N TYR A 32 -1.08 12.13 3.60
CA TYR A 32 -1.82 11.47 2.53
C TYR A 32 -3.32 11.39 2.92
N PRO A 33 -4.02 12.53 3.04
CA PRO A 33 -5.41 12.57 3.51
C PRO A 33 -6.39 11.79 2.62
N ASP A 34 -6.03 11.61 1.34
CA ASP A 34 -6.81 10.84 0.35
C ASP A 34 -6.19 9.45 0.06
N ASP A 35 -5.40 8.90 0.98
CA ASP A 35 -4.74 7.60 0.76
C ASP A 35 -5.76 6.49 0.55
N LYS A 36 -5.61 5.77 -0.56
CA LYS A 36 -6.39 4.58 -0.92
C LYS A 36 -5.59 3.29 -0.80
N ALA A 37 -4.34 3.38 -0.33
CA ALA A 37 -3.43 2.26 -0.26
C ALA A 37 -3.48 1.51 1.08
N THR A 38 -4.61 1.46 1.76
CA THR A 38 -4.79 0.69 3.01
C THR A 38 -5.88 -0.36 2.83
N GLY A 39 -6.01 -1.28 3.79
CA GLY A 39 -7.02 -2.35 3.75
C GLY A 39 -6.61 -3.60 2.96
N TYR A 40 -5.34 -3.72 2.56
CA TYR A 40 -4.84 -4.91 1.87
C TYR A 40 -4.71 -6.13 2.79
N GLN A 41 -4.78 -7.30 2.18
CA GLN A 41 -4.55 -8.61 2.78
C GLN A 41 -3.31 -9.28 2.17
N MET A 42 -2.84 -10.37 2.79
CA MET A 42 -1.74 -11.17 2.26
C MET A 42 -2.08 -11.65 0.84
N ASP A 43 -1.09 -11.59 -0.05
CA ASP A 43 -1.19 -12.03 -1.45
C ASP A 43 -2.15 -11.22 -2.35
N ASP A 44 -2.73 -10.13 -1.84
CA ASP A 44 -3.47 -9.18 -2.67
C ASP A 44 -2.59 -8.56 -3.76
N LEU A 45 -3.24 -8.19 -4.87
CA LEU A 45 -2.60 -7.39 -5.91
C LEU A 45 -2.54 -5.93 -5.47
N ARG A 46 -1.33 -5.45 -5.12
CA ARG A 46 -1.11 -4.05 -4.77
C ARG A 46 -1.12 -3.12 -5.99
N GLY A 47 -0.70 -3.64 -7.14
CA GLY A 47 -0.50 -2.87 -8.37
C GLY A 47 0.52 -3.54 -9.28
N ALA A 48 1.13 -2.78 -10.18
CA ALA A 48 2.14 -3.29 -11.09
C ALA A 48 3.15 -2.21 -11.50
N VAL A 49 4.37 -2.64 -11.82
CA VAL A 49 5.37 -1.81 -12.51
C VAL A 49 5.17 -1.94 -14.01
N SER A 50 5.01 -0.81 -14.69
CA SER A 50 4.99 -0.70 -16.14
C SER A 50 6.27 -0.04 -16.64
N ILE A 51 6.72 -0.43 -17.84
CA ILE A 51 7.81 0.25 -18.54
C ILE A 51 7.28 0.56 -19.93
N GLN A 52 7.43 1.82 -20.35
CA GLN A 52 7.09 2.28 -21.68
C GLN A 52 8.32 2.93 -22.30
N LYS A 53 8.63 2.59 -23.55
CA LYS A 53 9.64 3.28 -24.35
C LYS A 53 8.91 4.12 -25.40
N THR A 54 9.14 5.42 -25.37
CA THR A 54 8.70 6.32 -26.44
C THR A 54 9.57 6.07 -27.66
N LEU A 55 8.94 5.91 -28.83
CA LEU A 55 9.61 5.76 -30.12
C LEU A 55 10.07 7.10 -30.67
#